data_AF-A0A958RJS2-F1
#
_entry.id   AF-A0A958RJS2-F1
#
_cell.length_a   1.000
_cell.length_b   1.000
_cell.length_c   1.000
_cell.angle_alpha   90.00
_cell.angle_beta   90.00
_cell.angle_gamma   90.00
#
_symmetry.space_group_name_H-M   'P 1'
#
loop_
_entity.id
_entity.type
_entity.pdbx_description
1 polymer ?
#
loop_
_entity_poly.entity_id
_entity_poly.type
_entity_poly.pdbx_seq_one_letter_code
_entity_poly.pdbx_strand_id
1 'polypeptide(L)'
;MIGDAQKATLRGQRALAQKNLVRRLESLGSDNKDRPRLVTALNQISRNFLTDRTQAVFESAESLYFSGKSSESLKRYREAEKLEPNNTQIIAALARNLISQDHCTEARSMVLGGLSFNPNDQELRLLEIRTDLCRDIHPGDWKANEETLVNLEAEFGLEAAWYRLLMEDKNGAKKVAMGQARRLLKIDPQFPEPLYLLWKNSPQSAARRNWAASYIATCKKSDQLFRRRYKNEPLLCEWVKVLEEALAKGADS
;
A
#
# COMPACT_ATOMS: atom_id res chain seq x y z
N MET A 1 -30.52 -10.17 -4.92
CA MET A 1 -29.38 -9.87 -4.03
C MET A 1 -28.42 -8.81 -4.58
N ILE A 2 -27.66 -9.03 -5.67
CA ILE A 2 -26.75 -7.98 -6.21
C ILE A 2 -27.53 -6.68 -6.50
N GLY A 3 -28.68 -6.80 -7.16
CA GLY A 3 -29.56 -5.64 -7.42
C GLY A 3 -30.07 -4.96 -6.14
N ASP A 4 -30.27 -5.70 -5.05
CA ASP A 4 -30.69 -5.15 -3.76
C ASP A 4 -29.54 -4.41 -3.07
N ALA A 5 -28.32 -4.95 -3.15
CA ALA A 5 -27.11 -4.30 -2.67
C ALA A 5 -26.83 -3.00 -3.45
N GLN A 6 -27.02 -3.00 -4.78
CA GLN A 6 -26.92 -1.79 -5.61
C GLN A 6 -27.97 -0.75 -5.20
N LYS A 7 -29.24 -1.15 -5.06
CA LYS A 7 -30.31 -0.24 -4.61
C LYS A 7 -30.04 0.34 -3.22
N ALA A 8 -29.54 -0.47 -2.28
CA ALA A 8 -29.15 -0.01 -0.95
C ALA A 8 -28.01 1.01 -1.03
N THR A 9 -27.01 0.75 -1.87
CA THR A 9 -25.87 1.66 -2.10
C THR A 9 -26.32 3.02 -2.61
N LEU A 10 -27.24 3.05 -3.60
CA LEU A 10 -27.82 4.30 -4.13
C LEU A 10 -28.66 5.07 -3.11
N ARG A 11 -29.12 4.42 -2.04
CA ARG A 11 -29.82 5.05 -0.91
C ARG A 11 -28.86 5.51 0.20
N GLY A 12 -27.55 5.51 -0.05
CA GLY A 12 -26.52 5.83 0.95
C GLY A 12 -26.28 4.72 1.98
N GLN A 13 -26.82 3.51 1.76
CA GLN A 13 -26.71 2.38 2.69
C GLN A 13 -25.57 1.43 2.29
N ARG A 14 -24.39 1.97 1.93
CA ARG A 14 -23.22 1.16 1.49
C ARG A 14 -22.86 0.06 2.49
N ALA A 15 -22.82 0.39 3.79
CA ALA A 15 -22.48 -0.57 4.85
C ALA A 15 -23.43 -1.78 4.86
N LEU A 16 -24.73 -1.55 4.67
CA LEU A 16 -25.73 -2.61 4.60
C LEU A 16 -25.55 -3.47 3.33
N ALA A 17 -25.29 -2.83 2.19
CA ALA A 17 -25.02 -3.51 0.93
C ALA A 17 -23.80 -4.42 1.02
N GLN A 18 -22.69 -3.91 1.55
CA GLN A 18 -21.45 -4.64 1.80
C GLN A 18 -21.71 -5.84 2.73
N LYS A 19 -22.32 -5.60 3.89
CA LYS A 19 -22.63 -6.65 4.88
C LYS A 19 -23.47 -7.79 4.28
N ASN A 20 -24.46 -7.47 3.45
CA ASN A 20 -25.30 -8.48 2.80
C ASN A 20 -24.51 -9.33 1.78
N LEU A 21 -23.61 -8.69 1.01
CA LEU A 21 -22.76 -9.39 0.05
C LEU A 21 -21.72 -10.27 0.76
N VAL A 22 -21.07 -9.77 1.81
CA VAL A 22 -20.13 -10.53 2.63
C VAL A 22 -20.79 -11.76 3.24
N ARG A 23 -21.94 -11.60 3.90
CA ARG A 23 -22.69 -12.73 4.46
C ARG A 23 -23.03 -13.78 3.40
N ARG A 24 -23.41 -13.35 2.19
CA ARG A 24 -23.65 -14.31 1.11
C ARG A 24 -22.36 -15.02 0.70
N LEU A 25 -21.27 -14.29 0.51
CA LEU A 25 -19.97 -14.89 0.17
C LEU A 25 -19.50 -15.90 1.21
N GLU A 26 -19.74 -15.66 2.50
CA GLU A 26 -19.44 -16.58 3.59
C GLU A 26 -20.31 -17.85 3.54
N SER A 27 -21.57 -17.72 3.15
CA SER A 27 -22.47 -18.88 2.99
C SER A 27 -22.17 -19.75 1.77
N LEU A 28 -21.33 -19.27 0.85
CA LEU A 28 -20.94 -19.98 -0.36
C LEU A 28 -19.59 -20.65 -0.15
N GLY A 29 -19.45 -21.91 -0.58
CA GLY A 29 -18.15 -22.56 -0.68
C GLY A 29 -17.19 -21.83 -1.63
N SER A 30 -15.88 -22.07 -1.49
CA SER A 30 -14.83 -21.49 -2.35
C SER A 30 -15.09 -21.75 -3.84
N ASP A 31 -15.60 -22.94 -4.17
CA ASP A 31 -15.74 -23.43 -5.54
C ASP A 31 -17.08 -23.02 -6.18
N ASN A 32 -17.86 -22.19 -5.49
CA ASN A 32 -19.16 -21.78 -5.99
C ASN A 32 -19.01 -20.83 -7.20
N LYS A 33 -19.64 -21.19 -8.32
CA LYS A 33 -19.61 -20.42 -9.58
C LYS A 33 -20.08 -18.97 -9.48
N ASP A 34 -20.91 -18.62 -8.49
CA ASP A 34 -21.40 -17.25 -8.30
C ASP A 34 -20.43 -16.38 -7.48
N ARG A 35 -19.45 -17.00 -6.79
CA ARG A 35 -18.51 -16.30 -5.91
C ARG A 35 -17.74 -15.18 -6.63
N PRO A 36 -17.14 -15.38 -7.82
CA PRO A 36 -16.41 -14.31 -8.51
C PRO A 36 -17.30 -13.10 -8.81
N ARG A 37 -18.54 -13.35 -9.26
CA ARG A 37 -19.51 -12.28 -9.55
C ARG A 37 -19.85 -11.46 -8.30
N LEU A 38 -19.97 -12.11 -7.15
CA LEU A 38 -20.24 -11.45 -5.88
C LEU A 38 -19.04 -10.66 -5.36
N VAL A 39 -17.82 -11.19 -5.50
CA VAL A 39 -16.59 -10.45 -5.20
C VAL A 39 -16.49 -9.19 -6.06
N THR A 40 -16.74 -9.30 -7.36
CA THR A 40 -16.76 -8.13 -8.26
C THR A 40 -17.80 -7.10 -7.82
N ALA A 41 -19.02 -7.52 -7.49
CA ALA A 41 -20.06 -6.61 -7.02
C ALA A 41 -19.69 -5.93 -5.69
N LEU A 42 -19.09 -6.68 -4.76
CA LEU A 42 -18.62 -6.15 -3.49
C LEU A 42 -17.49 -5.13 -3.68
N ASN A 43 -16.52 -5.42 -4.54
CA ASN A 43 -15.43 -4.51 -4.87
C ASN A 43 -15.95 -3.21 -5.50
N GLN A 44 -16.89 -3.30 -6.44
CA GLN A 44 -17.51 -2.13 -7.07
C GLN A 44 -18.26 -1.25 -6.05
N ILE A 45 -19.11 -1.86 -5.22
CA ILE A 45 -19.89 -1.12 -4.20
C ILE A 45 -18.97 -0.48 -3.15
N SER A 46 -17.87 -1.16 -2.81
CA SER A 46 -16.94 -0.70 -1.79
C SER A 46 -16.05 0.45 -2.26
N ARG A 47 -15.75 0.53 -3.56
CA ARG A 47 -14.77 1.49 -4.09
C ARG A 47 -15.43 2.69 -4.79
N ASN A 48 -16.56 2.49 -5.46
CA ASN A 48 -17.17 3.56 -6.25
C ASN A 48 -17.67 4.71 -5.36
N PHE A 49 -17.34 5.94 -5.77
CA PHE A 49 -17.91 7.14 -5.19
C PHE A 49 -19.40 7.25 -5.52
N LEU A 50 -20.21 7.65 -4.54
CA LEU A 50 -21.65 7.86 -4.70
C LEU A 50 -21.97 9.28 -5.15
N THR A 51 -21.08 10.23 -4.88
CA THR A 51 -21.25 11.62 -5.26
C THR A 51 -19.98 12.20 -5.88
N ASP A 52 -20.17 13.07 -6.88
CA ASP A 52 -19.09 13.84 -7.50
C ASP A 52 -18.35 14.69 -6.47
N ARG A 53 -19.06 15.16 -5.44
CA ARG A 53 -18.47 15.94 -4.34
C ARG A 53 -17.41 15.12 -3.59
N THR A 54 -17.72 13.89 -3.18
CA THR A 54 -16.75 13.02 -2.50
C THR A 54 -15.55 12.73 -3.41
N GLN A 55 -15.82 12.42 -4.68
CA GLN A 55 -14.76 12.14 -5.66
C GLN A 55 -13.82 13.34 -5.80
N ALA A 56 -14.35 14.56 -5.95
CA ALA A 56 -13.54 15.76 -6.06
C ALA A 56 -12.67 16.03 -4.80
N VAL A 57 -13.23 15.81 -3.60
CA VAL A 57 -12.47 15.93 -2.34
C VAL A 57 -11.35 14.88 -2.28
N PHE A 58 -11.64 13.64 -2.68
CA PHE A 58 -10.66 12.55 -2.72
C PHE A 58 -9.53 12.84 -3.74
N GLU A 59 -9.86 13.29 -4.95
CA GLU A 59 -8.87 13.62 -5.98
C GLU A 59 -7.98 14.80 -5.55
N SER A 60 -8.55 15.79 -4.86
CA SER A 60 -7.79 16.87 -4.22
C SER A 60 -6.82 16.32 -3.17
N ALA A 61 -7.27 15.38 -2.33
CA ALA A 61 -6.42 14.71 -1.34
C ALA A 61 -5.26 13.92 -1.98
N GLU A 62 -5.52 13.16 -3.04
CA GLU A 62 -4.49 12.44 -3.82
C GLU A 62 -3.49 13.41 -4.44
N SER A 63 -3.96 14.53 -4.99
CA SER A 63 -3.07 15.54 -5.57
C SER A 63 -2.10 16.10 -4.51
N LEU A 64 -2.62 16.43 -3.33
CA LEU A 64 -1.81 16.87 -2.19
C LEU A 64 -0.82 15.79 -1.74
N TYR A 65 -1.27 14.54 -1.61
CA TYR A 65 -0.43 13.41 -1.19
C TYR A 65 0.78 13.25 -2.11
N PHE A 66 0.55 13.14 -3.42
CA PHE A 66 1.63 12.98 -4.40
C PHE A 66 2.48 14.24 -4.61
N SER A 67 2.04 15.39 -4.09
CA SER A 67 2.84 16.62 -4.05
C SER A 67 3.69 16.73 -2.77
N GLY A 68 3.73 15.69 -1.92
CA GLY A 68 4.46 15.68 -0.65
C GLY A 68 3.78 16.45 0.48
N LYS A 69 2.53 16.88 0.29
CA LYS A 69 1.73 17.62 1.28
C LYS A 69 0.89 16.64 2.13
N SER A 70 1.58 15.74 2.82
CA SER A 70 0.96 14.60 3.51
C SER A 70 -0.07 15.02 4.56
N SER A 71 0.22 16.05 5.36
CA SER A 71 -0.67 16.51 6.43
C SER A 71 -1.92 17.23 5.90
N GLU A 72 -1.82 18.03 4.83
CA GLU A 72 -2.99 18.62 4.17
C GLU A 72 -3.84 17.55 3.48
N SER A 73 -3.19 16.59 2.85
CA SER A 73 -3.84 15.44 2.22
C SER A 73 -4.65 14.62 3.23
N LEU A 74 -4.10 14.35 4.42
CA LEU A 74 -4.80 13.63 5.50
C LEU A 74 -6.13 14.31 5.87
N LYS A 75 -6.13 15.65 5.98
CA LYS A 75 -7.34 16.43 6.28
C LYS A 75 -8.41 16.24 5.20
N ARG A 76 -8.01 16.27 3.93
CA ARG A 76 -8.93 16.08 2.79
C ARG A 76 -9.44 14.66 2.66
N TYR A 77 -8.60 13.66 2.90
CA TYR A 77 -9.09 12.28 2.94
C TYR A 77 -10.08 12.04 4.07
N ARG A 78 -9.85 12.59 5.27
CA ARG A 78 -10.82 12.53 6.37
C ARG A 78 -12.13 13.27 6.05
N GLU A 79 -12.08 14.34 5.25
CA GLU A 79 -13.27 14.99 4.72
C GLU A 79 -14.04 14.05 3.77
N ALA A 80 -13.33 13.38 2.84
CA ALA A 80 -13.94 12.40 1.95
C ALA A 80 -14.56 11.21 2.71
N GLU A 81 -13.88 10.70 3.74
CA GLU A 81 -14.38 9.62 4.61
C GLU A 81 -15.68 10.01 5.33
N LYS A 82 -15.78 11.26 5.82
CA LYS A 82 -17.02 11.77 6.44
C LYS A 82 -18.18 11.83 5.45
N LEU A 83 -17.91 12.20 4.20
CA LEU A 83 -18.93 12.26 3.16
C LEU A 83 -19.38 10.86 2.76
N GLU A 84 -18.46 9.90 2.70
CA GLU A 84 -18.72 8.54 2.27
C GLU A 84 -17.98 7.51 3.13
N PRO A 85 -18.55 7.18 4.30
CA PRO A 85 -17.97 6.16 5.17
C PRO A 85 -17.93 4.79 4.47
N ASN A 86 -16.97 3.97 4.88
CA ASN A 86 -16.77 2.59 4.41
C ASN A 86 -16.46 2.47 2.90
N ASN A 87 -16.01 3.55 2.25
CA ASN A 87 -15.40 3.46 0.94
C ASN A 87 -13.96 2.92 1.09
N THR A 88 -13.68 1.74 0.53
CA THR A 88 -12.37 1.09 0.71
C THR A 88 -11.24 1.80 -0.03
N GLN A 89 -11.54 2.55 -1.10
CA GLN A 89 -10.55 3.39 -1.78
C GLN A 89 -10.11 4.58 -0.91
N ILE A 90 -11.05 5.20 -0.18
CA ILE A 90 -10.72 6.27 0.78
C ILE A 90 -9.92 5.70 1.96
N ILE A 91 -10.33 4.55 2.50
CA ILE A 91 -9.63 3.87 3.59
C ILE A 91 -8.20 3.51 3.19
N ALA A 92 -8.00 2.95 1.99
CA ALA A 92 -6.67 2.60 1.49
C ALA A 92 -5.76 3.83 1.38
N ALA A 93 -6.30 4.95 0.87
CA ALA A 93 -5.55 6.19 0.75
C ALA A 93 -5.21 6.83 2.11
N LEU A 94 -6.15 6.80 3.07
CA LEU A 94 -5.91 7.21 4.46
C LEU A 94 -4.81 6.36 5.09
N ALA A 95 -4.88 5.04 4.96
CA ALA A 95 -3.88 4.14 5.51
C ALA A 95 -2.48 4.41 4.93
N ARG A 96 -2.36 4.60 3.61
CA ARG A 96 -1.08 4.99 2.97
C ARG A 96 -0.54 6.29 3.54
N ASN A 97 -1.38 7.32 3.64
CA ASN A 97 -1.01 8.63 4.16
C ASN A 97 -0.64 8.59 5.67
N LEU A 98 -1.29 7.72 6.45
CA LEU A 98 -0.94 7.49 7.85
C LEU A 98 0.39 6.74 7.98
N ILE A 99 0.64 5.73 7.15
CA ILE A 99 1.93 4.99 7.13
C ILE A 99 3.08 5.94 6.77
N SER A 100 2.88 6.87 5.82
CA SER A 100 3.92 7.85 5.47
C SER A 100 4.20 8.88 6.56
N GLN A 101 3.35 8.96 7.58
CA GLN A 101 3.53 9.78 8.78
C GLN A 101 3.86 8.93 10.02
N ASP A 102 4.24 7.67 9.85
CA ASP A 102 4.58 6.73 10.94
C ASP A 102 3.41 6.44 11.91
N HIS A 103 2.16 6.75 11.52
CA HIS A 103 0.96 6.47 12.29
C HIS A 103 0.45 5.04 12.03
N CYS A 104 1.33 4.04 12.14
CA CYS A 104 1.09 2.66 11.70
C CYS A 104 -0.09 1.99 12.43
N THR A 105 -0.28 2.27 13.72
CA THR A 105 -1.36 1.66 14.53
C THR A 105 -2.73 2.16 14.10
N GLU A 106 -2.88 3.45 13.83
CA GLU A 106 -4.12 4.04 13.31
C GLU A 106 -4.41 3.48 11.91
N ALA A 107 -3.41 3.48 11.02
CA ALA A 107 -3.51 2.91 9.68
C ALA A 107 -4.02 1.47 9.72
N ARG A 108 -3.45 0.64 10.61
CA ARG A 108 -3.86 -0.76 10.76
C ARG A 108 -5.31 -0.90 11.22
N SER A 109 -5.72 -0.10 12.21
CA SER A 109 -7.11 -0.10 12.69
C SER A 109 -8.07 0.22 11.55
N MET A 110 -7.73 1.21 10.71
CA MET A 110 -8.53 1.57 9.54
C MET A 110 -8.58 0.46 8.50
N VAL A 111 -7.44 -0.15 8.17
CA VAL A 111 -7.35 -1.26 7.21
C VAL A 111 -8.18 -2.45 7.67
N LEU A 112 -8.06 -2.86 8.94
CA LEU A 112 -8.88 -3.96 9.48
C LEU A 112 -10.38 -3.62 9.48
N GLY A 113 -10.73 -2.37 9.81
CA GLY A 113 -12.10 -1.88 9.67
C GLY A 113 -12.61 -2.01 8.24
N GLY A 114 -11.83 -1.59 7.24
CA GLY A 114 -12.16 -1.72 5.83
C GLY A 114 -12.30 -3.19 5.38
N LEU A 115 -11.38 -4.06 5.79
CA LEU A 115 -11.43 -5.50 5.50
C LEU A 115 -12.66 -6.18 6.11
N SER A 116 -13.19 -5.67 7.23
CA SER A 116 -14.47 -6.17 7.78
C SER A 116 -15.68 -5.91 6.88
N PHE A 117 -15.62 -4.87 6.04
CA PHE A 117 -16.65 -4.56 5.04
C PHE A 117 -16.38 -5.21 3.69
N ASN A 118 -15.11 -5.37 3.33
CA ASN A 118 -14.70 -6.06 2.11
C ASN A 118 -13.45 -6.93 2.36
N PRO A 119 -13.63 -8.20 2.77
CA PRO A 119 -12.52 -9.10 3.04
C PRO A 119 -11.79 -9.57 1.78
N ASN A 120 -12.29 -9.23 0.58
CA ASN A 120 -11.67 -9.54 -0.71
C ASN A 120 -11.04 -8.29 -1.35
N ASP A 121 -10.92 -7.17 -0.63
CA ASP A 121 -10.19 -5.99 -1.12
C ASP A 121 -8.68 -6.25 -1.03
N GLN A 122 -8.07 -6.53 -2.19
CA GLN A 122 -6.67 -6.93 -2.27
C GLN A 122 -5.70 -5.77 -1.97
N GLU A 123 -6.09 -4.52 -2.24
CA GLU A 123 -5.29 -3.34 -1.87
C GLU A 123 -5.27 -3.15 -0.35
N LEU A 124 -6.41 -3.34 0.32
CA LEU A 124 -6.44 -3.33 1.78
C LEU A 124 -5.65 -4.50 2.38
N ARG A 125 -5.67 -5.68 1.76
CA ARG A 125 -4.83 -6.82 2.19
C ARG A 125 -3.34 -6.48 2.05
N LEU A 126 -2.95 -5.87 0.95
CA LEU A 126 -1.57 -5.42 0.74
C LEU A 126 -1.16 -4.39 1.81
N LEU A 127 -2.07 -3.47 2.15
CA LEU A 127 -1.83 -2.46 3.19
C LEU A 127 -1.80 -3.05 4.60
N GLU A 128 -2.55 -4.12 4.89
CA GLU A 128 -2.48 -4.82 6.18
C GLU A 128 -1.05 -5.28 6.44
N ILE A 129 -0.46 -6.00 5.47
CA ILE A 129 0.93 -6.46 5.52
C ILE A 129 1.88 -5.26 5.70
N ARG A 130 1.62 -4.16 4.98
CA ARG A 130 2.44 -2.96 5.10
C ARG A 130 2.35 -2.31 6.48
N THR A 131 1.17 -2.30 7.10
CA THR A 131 0.99 -1.76 8.46
C THR A 131 1.66 -2.65 9.50
N ASP A 132 1.68 -3.97 9.32
CA ASP A 132 2.41 -4.88 10.21
C ASP A 132 3.93 -4.66 10.10
N LEU A 133 4.45 -4.51 8.87
CA LEU A 133 5.84 -4.11 8.62
C LEU A 133 6.20 -2.76 9.28
N CYS A 134 5.29 -1.80 9.26
CA CYS A 134 5.43 -0.46 9.83
C CYS A 134 5.51 -0.50 11.36
N ARG A 135 4.66 -1.31 12.02
CA ARG A 135 4.61 -1.44 13.49
C ARG A 135 5.77 -2.25 14.09
N ASP A 136 6.71 -2.69 13.27
CA ASP A 136 7.77 -3.63 13.63
C ASP A 136 7.26 -4.89 14.35
N ILE A 137 6.03 -5.31 14.02
CA ILE A 137 5.51 -6.57 14.52
C ILE A 137 6.29 -7.65 13.78
N HIS A 138 7.21 -8.31 14.49
CA HIS A 138 7.84 -9.52 14.01
C HIS A 138 6.74 -10.47 13.56
N PRO A 139 6.68 -10.84 12.27
CA PRO A 139 5.65 -11.72 11.78
C PRO A 139 5.98 -13.12 12.30
N GLY A 140 5.54 -13.42 13.52
CA GLY A 140 5.49 -14.79 14.06
C GLY A 140 4.68 -15.71 13.14
N ASP A 141 3.83 -15.13 12.29
CA ASP A 141 3.09 -15.79 11.22
C ASP A 141 3.46 -15.25 9.82
N TRP A 142 4.76 -15.11 9.53
CA TRP A 142 5.22 -14.68 8.20
C TRP A 142 4.77 -15.63 7.08
N LYS A 143 4.54 -16.90 7.39
CA LYS A 143 4.09 -17.91 6.44
C LYS A 143 2.71 -17.59 5.88
N ALA A 144 1.77 -17.16 6.71
CA ALA A 144 0.45 -16.73 6.25
C ALA A 144 0.53 -15.51 5.30
N ASN A 145 1.45 -14.58 5.56
CA ASN A 145 1.68 -13.41 4.72
C ASN A 145 2.43 -13.74 3.42
N GLU A 146 3.28 -14.75 3.41
CA GLU A 146 4.04 -15.16 2.22
C GLU A 146 3.10 -15.63 1.11
N GLU A 147 2.21 -16.58 1.39
CA GLU A 147 1.23 -17.06 0.41
C GLU A 147 0.34 -15.91 -0.09
N THR A 148 -0.08 -15.05 0.83
CA THR A 148 -0.87 -13.86 0.50
C THR A 148 -0.11 -12.94 -0.47
N LEU A 149 1.17 -12.66 -0.23
CA LEU A 149 1.96 -11.82 -1.13
C LEU A 149 2.22 -12.46 -2.50
N VAL A 150 2.43 -13.77 -2.55
CA VAL A 150 2.56 -14.49 -3.82
C VAL A 150 1.30 -14.30 -4.67
N ASN A 151 0.12 -14.38 -4.05
CA ASN A 151 -1.14 -14.13 -4.73
C ASN A 151 -1.30 -12.66 -5.15
N LEU A 152 -0.87 -11.71 -4.30
CA LEU A 152 -0.92 -10.28 -4.58
C LEU A 152 0.10 -9.84 -5.65
N GLU A 153 1.21 -10.55 -5.84
CA GLU A 153 2.19 -10.27 -6.89
C GLU A 153 1.59 -10.35 -8.30
N ALA A 154 0.58 -11.20 -8.51
CA ALA A 154 -0.10 -11.28 -9.80
C ALA A 154 -0.89 -10.00 -10.15
N GLU A 155 -1.35 -9.24 -9.14
CA GLU A 155 -2.15 -8.03 -9.32
C GLU A 155 -1.31 -6.76 -9.16
N PHE A 156 -0.47 -6.71 -8.12
CA PHE A 156 0.31 -5.53 -7.75
C PHE A 156 1.78 -5.60 -8.18
N GLY A 157 2.23 -6.70 -8.79
CA GLY A 157 3.56 -6.80 -9.38
C GLY A 157 4.70 -6.41 -8.43
N LEU A 158 5.36 -5.30 -8.75
CA LEU A 158 6.57 -4.84 -8.08
C LEU A 158 6.33 -4.48 -6.61
N GLU A 159 5.19 -3.88 -6.28
CA GLU A 159 4.91 -3.40 -4.92
C GLU A 159 4.69 -4.56 -3.94
N ALA A 160 3.98 -5.61 -4.35
CA ALA A 160 3.86 -6.82 -3.52
C ALA A 160 5.21 -7.55 -3.39
N ALA A 161 5.97 -7.65 -4.47
CA ALA A 161 7.32 -8.24 -4.45
C ALA A 161 8.29 -7.46 -3.55
N TRP A 162 8.13 -6.14 -3.50
CA TRP A 162 8.87 -5.27 -2.60
C TRP A 162 8.54 -5.54 -1.12
N TYR A 163 7.26 -5.71 -0.78
CA TYR A 163 6.86 -6.05 0.59
C TYR A 163 7.34 -7.42 1.04
N ARG A 164 7.36 -8.41 0.13
CA ARG A 164 7.98 -9.71 0.41
C ARG A 164 9.45 -9.53 0.78
N LEU A 165 10.17 -8.74 -0.01
CA LEU A 165 11.58 -8.47 0.23
C LEU A 165 11.84 -7.71 1.54
N LEU A 166 10.99 -6.76 1.92
CA LEU A 166 11.09 -6.08 3.22
C LEU A 166 10.92 -7.06 4.39
N MET A 167 10.01 -8.03 4.26
CA MET A 167 9.85 -9.07 5.28
C MET A 167 11.08 -9.97 5.37
N GLU A 168 11.65 -10.40 4.23
CA GLU A 168 12.89 -11.19 4.20
C GLU A 168 14.06 -10.47 4.91
N ASP A 169 14.20 -9.17 4.69
CA ASP A 169 15.23 -8.36 5.38
C ASP A 169 15.02 -8.34 6.90
N LYS A 170 13.77 -8.13 7.36
CA LYS A 170 13.41 -8.14 8.78
C LYS A 170 13.61 -9.52 9.43
N ASN A 171 13.39 -10.60 8.68
CA ASN A 171 13.62 -11.97 9.14
C ASN A 171 15.11 -12.38 9.13
N GLY A 172 16.03 -11.47 8.79
CA GLY A 172 17.47 -11.72 8.79
C GLY A 172 17.97 -12.43 7.53
N ALA A 173 17.10 -12.71 6.55
CA ALA A 173 17.46 -13.32 5.26
C ALA A 173 18.09 -12.31 4.29
N LYS A 174 19.04 -11.50 4.78
CA LYS A 174 19.64 -10.35 4.07
C LYS A 174 20.19 -10.71 2.69
N LYS A 175 20.84 -11.87 2.54
CA LYS A 175 21.38 -12.33 1.25
C LYS A 175 20.28 -12.57 0.22
N VAL A 176 19.17 -13.18 0.63
CA VAL A 176 17.99 -13.42 -0.21
C VAL A 176 17.36 -12.09 -0.60
N ALA A 177 17.13 -11.21 0.37
CA ALA A 177 16.57 -9.89 0.16
C ALA A 177 17.41 -9.06 -0.84
N MET A 178 18.73 -9.04 -0.71
CA MET A 178 19.62 -8.37 -1.67
C MET A 178 19.58 -9.01 -3.08
N GLY A 179 19.45 -10.33 -3.19
CA GLY A 179 19.28 -11.00 -4.47
C GLY A 179 18.00 -10.57 -5.18
N GLN A 180 16.89 -10.54 -4.44
CA GLN A 180 15.60 -10.09 -4.94
C GLN A 180 15.59 -8.58 -5.26
N ALA A 181 16.26 -7.74 -4.46
CA ALA A 181 16.40 -6.30 -4.76
C ALA A 181 17.01 -6.06 -6.15
N ARG A 182 18.09 -6.80 -6.46
CA ARG A 182 18.73 -6.71 -7.79
C ARG A 182 17.80 -7.20 -8.89
N ARG A 183 16.95 -8.19 -8.64
CA ARG A 183 15.95 -8.65 -9.59
C ARG A 183 14.89 -7.57 -9.85
N LEU A 184 14.39 -6.91 -8.80
CA LEU A 184 13.42 -5.82 -8.95
C LEU A 184 13.99 -4.67 -9.78
N LEU A 185 15.26 -4.28 -9.56
CA LEU A 185 15.92 -3.24 -10.37
C LEU A 185 16.16 -3.64 -11.83
N LYS A 186 16.21 -4.94 -12.15
CA LYS A 186 16.24 -5.39 -13.54
C LYS A 186 14.87 -5.27 -14.21
N ILE A 187 13.80 -5.48 -13.45
CA ILE A 187 12.42 -5.37 -13.94
C ILE A 187 12.05 -3.88 -14.10
N ASP A 188 12.34 -3.08 -13.09
CA ASP A 188 12.11 -1.64 -13.12
C ASP A 188 13.29 -0.88 -12.49
N PRO A 189 14.24 -0.42 -13.33
CA PRO A 189 15.38 0.37 -12.87
C PRO A 189 15.01 1.71 -12.23
N GLN A 190 13.77 2.19 -12.44
CA GLN A 190 13.31 3.47 -11.90
C GLN A 190 12.71 3.33 -10.50
N PHE A 191 12.43 2.11 -10.02
CA PHE A 191 11.90 1.90 -8.68
C PHE A 191 13.03 2.02 -7.64
N PRO A 192 13.02 3.06 -6.77
CA PRO A 192 14.21 3.42 -5.99
C PRO A 192 14.39 2.54 -4.75
N GLU A 193 13.32 2.00 -4.16
CA GLU A 193 13.39 1.35 -2.85
C GLU A 193 14.34 0.14 -2.76
N PRO A 194 14.47 -0.72 -3.79
CA PRO A 194 15.50 -1.74 -3.81
C PRO A 194 16.94 -1.21 -3.66
N LEU A 195 17.23 0.01 -4.13
CA LEU A 195 18.55 0.64 -3.96
C LEU A 195 18.83 0.94 -2.49
N TYR A 196 17.82 1.37 -1.73
CA TYR A 196 17.97 1.60 -0.28
C TYR A 196 18.31 0.29 0.43
N LEU A 197 17.62 -0.80 0.11
CA LEU A 197 17.93 -2.11 0.69
C LEU A 197 19.36 -2.56 0.37
N LEU A 198 19.79 -2.37 -0.89
CA LEU A 198 21.14 -2.70 -1.32
C LEU A 198 22.19 -1.86 -0.61
N TRP A 199 21.96 -0.56 -0.40
CA TRP A 199 22.81 0.29 0.42
C TRP A 199 22.89 -0.23 1.87
N LYS A 200 21.73 -0.43 2.52
CA LYS A 200 21.64 -0.83 3.94
C LYS A 200 22.41 -2.12 4.23
N ASN A 201 22.37 -3.08 3.30
CA ASN A 201 22.93 -4.42 3.50
C ASN A 201 24.27 -4.68 2.79
N SER A 202 24.81 -3.73 2.03
CA SER A 202 26.08 -3.93 1.33
C SER A 202 27.28 -3.85 2.31
N PRO A 203 28.16 -4.87 2.35
CA PRO A 203 29.33 -4.83 3.24
C PRO A 203 30.40 -3.84 2.74
N GLN A 204 30.55 -3.71 1.42
CA GLN A 204 31.58 -2.88 0.79
C GLN A 204 31.20 -1.40 0.79
N SER A 205 32.08 -0.53 1.27
CA SER A 205 31.85 0.93 1.35
C SER A 205 31.65 1.57 -0.04
N ALA A 206 32.44 1.16 -1.04
CA ALA A 206 32.30 1.65 -2.42
C ALA A 206 30.93 1.31 -3.01
N ALA A 207 30.48 0.05 -2.88
CA ALA A 207 29.17 -0.37 -3.35
C ALA A 207 28.04 0.39 -2.64
N ARG A 208 28.15 0.58 -1.31
CA ARG A 208 27.20 1.41 -0.54
C ARG A 208 27.09 2.81 -1.11
N ARG A 209 28.22 3.50 -1.33
CA ARG A 209 28.22 4.85 -1.90
C ARG A 209 27.49 4.92 -3.24
N ASN A 210 27.72 3.96 -4.12
CA ASN A 210 27.06 3.89 -5.43
C ASN A 210 25.54 3.69 -5.30
N TRP A 211 25.08 2.79 -4.43
CA TRP A 211 23.64 2.58 -4.22
C TRP A 211 22.94 3.80 -3.63
N ALA A 212 23.56 4.45 -2.63
CA ALA A 212 23.03 5.68 -2.05
C ALA A 212 22.94 6.81 -3.08
N ALA A 213 23.99 7.03 -3.86
CA ALA A 213 24.00 8.05 -4.90
C ALA A 213 22.91 7.80 -5.95
N SER A 214 22.73 6.56 -6.40
CA SER A 214 21.67 6.18 -7.34
C SER A 214 20.27 6.40 -6.75
N TYR A 215 20.04 6.04 -5.48
CA TYR A 215 18.75 6.28 -4.81
C TYR A 215 18.43 7.77 -4.79
N ILE A 216 19.36 8.60 -4.31
CA ILE A 216 19.19 10.05 -4.22
C ILE A 216 18.94 10.64 -5.61
N ALA A 217 19.70 10.23 -6.62
CA ALA A 217 19.55 10.73 -7.98
C ALA A 217 18.19 10.38 -8.58
N THR A 218 17.69 9.15 -8.38
CA THR A 218 16.36 8.74 -8.81
C THR A 218 15.28 9.54 -8.08
N CYS A 219 15.38 9.66 -6.76
CA CYS A 219 14.39 10.34 -5.94
C CYS A 219 14.34 11.86 -6.17
N LYS A 220 15.47 12.52 -6.43
CA LYS A 220 15.50 13.96 -6.76
C LYS A 220 14.86 14.28 -8.11
N LYS A 221 14.78 13.29 -9.00
CA LYS A 221 14.08 13.40 -10.28
C LYS A 221 12.60 13.00 -10.18
N SER A 222 12.12 12.58 -9.01
CA SER A 222 10.72 12.16 -8.85
C SER A 222 9.78 13.36 -8.93
N ASP A 223 8.79 13.25 -9.82
CA ASP A 223 7.69 14.18 -9.94
C ASP A 223 6.38 13.52 -9.45
N GLN A 224 5.25 14.21 -9.63
CA GLN A 224 3.95 13.69 -9.23
C GLN A 224 3.56 12.41 -9.99
N LEU A 225 3.91 12.31 -11.28
CA LEU A 225 3.60 11.15 -12.11
C LEU A 225 4.40 9.92 -11.67
N PHE A 226 5.68 10.12 -11.36
CA PHE A 226 6.55 9.11 -10.78
C PHE A 226 5.98 8.57 -9.46
N ARG A 227 5.54 9.46 -8.56
CA ARG A 227 4.93 9.04 -7.28
C ARG A 227 3.61 8.30 -7.48
N ARG A 228 2.81 8.70 -8.46
CA ARG A 228 1.56 7.99 -8.84
C ARG A 228 1.83 6.59 -9.40
N ARG A 229 2.94 6.40 -10.12
CA ARG A 229 3.34 5.07 -10.64
C ARG A 229 3.56 4.06 -9.52
N TYR A 230 4.14 4.49 -8.40
CA TYR A 230 4.39 3.65 -7.22
C TYR A 230 3.44 3.99 -6.05
N LYS A 231 2.17 4.30 -6.36
CA LYS A 231 1.21 4.82 -5.38
C LYS A 231 1.01 3.96 -4.14
N ASN A 232 1.29 2.66 -4.25
CA ASN A 232 1.09 1.69 -3.19
C ASN A 232 2.27 1.63 -2.21
N GLU A 233 3.42 2.25 -2.51
CA GLU A 233 4.55 2.39 -1.58
C GLU A 233 4.45 3.73 -0.82
N PRO A 234 4.03 3.73 0.46
CA PRO A 234 3.85 4.95 1.23
C PRO A 234 5.17 5.61 1.66
N LEU A 235 6.29 4.89 1.68
CA LEU A 235 7.61 5.44 2.05
C LEU A 235 8.51 5.69 0.83
N LEU A 236 7.90 5.93 -0.34
CA LEU A 236 8.64 6.18 -1.57
C LEU A 236 9.53 7.42 -1.41
N CYS A 237 10.83 7.22 -1.59
CA CYS A 237 11.87 8.25 -1.48
C CYS A 237 12.04 8.87 -0.08
N GLU A 238 11.57 8.23 0.99
CA GLU A 238 11.65 8.77 2.35
C GLU A 238 13.11 8.84 2.87
N TRP A 239 14.00 7.99 2.34
CA TRP A 239 15.36 7.82 2.87
C TRP A 239 16.39 8.79 2.30
N VAL A 240 15.99 9.77 1.48
CA VAL A 240 16.94 10.68 0.79
C VAL A 240 17.86 11.40 1.78
N LYS A 241 17.31 12.01 2.84
CA LYS A 241 18.10 12.77 3.82
C LYS A 241 19.10 11.90 4.57
N VAL A 242 18.66 10.72 5.02
CA VAL A 242 19.50 9.73 5.72
C VAL A 242 20.70 9.34 4.85
N LEU A 243 20.47 9.12 3.56
CA LEU A 243 21.53 8.74 2.63
C LEU A 243 22.47 9.91 2.29
N GLU A 244 21.96 11.13 2.17
CA GLU A 244 22.79 12.32 1.96
C GLU A 244 23.76 12.53 3.14
N GLU A 245 23.27 12.42 4.37
CA GLU A 245 24.09 12.51 5.58
C GLU A 245 25.12 11.38 5.65
N ALA A 246 24.73 10.15 5.29
CA ALA A 246 25.64 9.01 5.28
C ALA A 246 26.77 9.18 4.24
N LEU A 247 26.46 9.75 3.07
CA LEU A 247 27.45 10.05 2.05
C LEU A 247 28.41 11.17 2.47
N ALA A 248 27.90 12.22 3.12
CA ALA A 248 28.72 13.32 3.62
C ALA A 248 29.74 12.83 4.65
N LYS A 249 29.32 12.01 5.62
CA LYS A 249 30.20 11.46 6.67
C LYS A 249 31.26 10.50 6.13
N GLY A 250 30.98 9.79 5.03
CA GLY A 250 31.91 8.85 4.40
C GLY A 250 32.85 9.47 3.37
N ALA A 251 32.77 10.78 3.14
CA ALA A 251 33.72 11.52 2.31
C ALA A 251 35.00 11.90 3.07
N ASP A 252 34.95 11.89 4.42
CA ASP A 252 36.02 12.33 5.31
C ASP A 252 36.86 11.16 5.88
N SER A 253 36.58 9.92 5.48
CA SER A 253 37.25 8.68 5.93
C SER A 253 37.93 7.95 4.79
#